data_AF-N8U0P0-F1
#
_entry.id   AF-N8U0P0-F1
#
_cell.length_a   1.000
_cell.length_b   1.000
_cell.length_c   1.000
_cell.angle_alpha   90.00
_cell.angle_beta   90.00
_cell.angle_gamma   90.00
#
_symmetry.space_group_name_H-M   'P 1'
#
loop_
_entity.id
_entity.type
_entity.pdbx_description
1 polymer ?
#
loop_
_entity_poly.entity_id
_entity_poly.type
_entity_poly.pdbx_seq_one_letter_code
_entity_poly.pdbx_strand_id
1 'polypeptide(L)'
;MQFVQGLPQGVYVGQTHVQHPESLSSERAELSGFNLALHVQDDPVRVQQHRMTLLTEFAQYGVNKLTWMTQTHSTICHTVNQQVYFEPLVGDGLVTQQKGHAILMMTADCLPVVLGNADGTEVANLHAGWRGLAGGIIENTIAAMQTKPTWAWLGACISQPCFEIGAEVKQAFCEKYPLEFAFKAGEQAGKYYADLYAIARYILEQHGVALVSGGDQCTYTQTEDYFSYRRNAKTGRMATFVFMQE
;
A
#
# COMPACT_ATOMS: atom_id res chain seq x y z
N MET A 1 -16.13 3.94 -6.42
CA MET A 1 -14.90 3.17 -6.11
C MET A 1 -15.00 1.76 -6.64
N GLN A 2 -13.87 1.16 -7.04
CA GLN A 2 -13.77 -0.23 -7.46
C GLN A 2 -13.16 -1.06 -6.32
N PHE A 3 -13.84 -2.12 -5.90
CA PHE A 3 -13.33 -3.03 -4.88
C PHE A 3 -12.78 -4.31 -5.49
N VAL A 4 -11.76 -4.85 -4.84
CA VAL A 4 -11.21 -6.18 -5.14
C VAL A 4 -12.30 -7.23 -4.93
N GLN A 5 -12.40 -8.15 -5.88
CA GLN A 5 -13.39 -9.23 -5.87
C GLN A 5 -12.79 -10.52 -5.29
N GLY A 6 -13.64 -11.45 -4.85
CA GLY A 6 -13.21 -12.76 -4.35
C GLY A 6 -12.66 -12.76 -2.92
N LEU A 7 -12.88 -11.68 -2.16
CA LEU A 7 -12.55 -11.58 -0.74
C LEU A 7 -13.72 -12.09 0.14
N PRO A 8 -13.46 -12.41 1.42
CA PRO A 8 -14.52 -12.76 2.37
C PRO A 8 -15.64 -11.72 2.41
N GLN A 9 -16.88 -12.17 2.59
CA GLN A 9 -18.04 -11.28 2.63
C GLN A 9 -17.87 -10.19 3.69
N GLY A 10 -18.12 -8.94 3.31
CA GLY A 10 -17.98 -7.79 4.21
C GLY A 10 -16.56 -7.26 4.33
N VAL A 11 -15.57 -7.85 3.67
CA VAL A 11 -14.22 -7.29 3.54
C VAL A 11 -14.10 -6.50 2.25
N TYR A 12 -13.69 -5.24 2.36
CA TYR A 12 -13.54 -4.32 1.23
C TYR A 12 -12.10 -3.87 1.13
N VAL A 13 -11.50 -4.03 -0.05
CA VAL A 13 -10.13 -3.63 -0.38
C VAL A 13 -10.15 -2.83 -1.67
N GLY A 14 -9.32 -1.80 -1.74
CA GLY A 14 -9.09 -1.06 -2.97
C GLY A 14 -7.94 -0.08 -2.86
N GLN A 15 -7.68 0.61 -3.96
CA GLN A 15 -6.69 1.67 -4.05
C GLN A 15 -7.30 2.84 -4.82
N THR A 16 -7.08 4.06 -4.33
CA THR A 16 -7.56 5.26 -5.00
C THR A 16 -6.74 5.55 -6.26
N HIS A 17 -7.37 6.15 -7.26
CA HIS A 17 -6.69 6.59 -8.49
C HIS A 17 -6.52 8.12 -8.49
N VAL A 18 -5.70 8.64 -9.40
CA VAL A 18 -5.53 10.09 -9.65
C VAL A 18 -6.87 10.70 -10.04
N GLN A 19 -7.62 10.01 -10.91
CA GLN A 19 -8.96 10.42 -11.30
C GLN A 19 -9.97 10.05 -10.22
N HIS A 20 -10.70 11.05 -9.73
CA HIS A 20 -11.81 10.89 -8.81
C HIS A 20 -12.89 11.94 -9.12
N PRO A 21 -14.19 11.60 -9.14
CA PRO A 21 -15.25 12.55 -9.46
C PRO A 21 -15.24 13.79 -8.55
N GLU A 22 -14.94 13.58 -7.27
CA GLU A 22 -14.85 14.63 -6.24
C GLU A 22 -13.44 15.23 -6.10
N SER A 23 -12.57 15.08 -7.11
CA SER A 23 -11.24 15.69 -7.08
C SER A 23 -11.33 17.21 -7.22
N LEU A 24 -10.74 17.92 -6.29
CA LEU A 24 -10.63 19.38 -6.31
C LEU A 24 -9.41 19.81 -7.16
N SER A 25 -9.45 21.01 -7.73
CA SER A 25 -8.31 21.57 -8.47
C SER A 25 -7.09 21.79 -7.57
N SER A 26 -5.88 21.67 -8.14
CA SER A 26 -4.64 22.07 -7.47
C SER A 26 -4.01 23.26 -8.18
N GLU A 27 -3.38 24.16 -7.43
CA GLU A 27 -2.53 25.22 -7.99
C GLU A 27 -1.19 24.68 -8.52
N ARG A 28 -0.84 23.44 -8.14
CA ARG A 28 0.38 22.74 -8.56
C ARG A 28 0.01 21.63 -9.52
N ALA A 29 0.35 21.80 -10.80
CA ALA A 29 -0.03 20.86 -11.86
C ALA A 29 0.42 19.42 -11.55
N GLU A 30 1.55 19.24 -10.88
CA GLU A 30 2.12 17.96 -10.48
C GLU A 30 1.38 17.25 -9.33
N LEU A 31 0.47 17.96 -8.63
CA LEU A 31 -0.40 17.46 -7.57
C LEU A 31 -1.89 17.41 -7.99
N SER A 32 -2.18 17.67 -9.26
CA SER A 32 -3.52 17.54 -9.84
C SER A 32 -4.09 16.14 -9.66
N GLY A 33 -5.40 16.04 -9.43
CA GLY A 33 -6.09 14.79 -9.12
C GLY A 33 -6.24 14.52 -7.62
N PHE A 34 -6.75 13.36 -7.25
CA PHE A 34 -7.21 13.03 -5.90
C PHE A 34 -6.05 12.71 -4.93
N ASN A 35 -5.24 13.72 -4.61
CA ASN A 35 -4.12 13.59 -3.68
C ASN A 35 -4.60 13.50 -2.22
N LEU A 36 -4.06 12.52 -1.48
CA LEU A 36 -4.41 12.25 -0.08
C LEU A 36 -3.26 12.54 0.90
N ALA A 37 -2.11 13.01 0.41
CA ALA A 37 -0.91 13.22 1.23
C ALA A 37 -0.74 14.67 1.68
N LEU A 38 -0.62 14.86 3.00
CA LEU A 38 -0.31 16.15 3.62
C LEU A 38 1.19 16.51 3.58
N HIS A 39 2.06 15.53 3.37
CA HIS A 39 3.52 15.69 3.44
C HIS A 39 4.19 15.97 2.09
N VAL A 40 3.41 16.23 1.03
CA VAL A 40 3.92 16.50 -0.34
C VAL A 40 3.76 17.96 -0.77
N GLN A 41 3.50 18.86 0.20
CA GLN A 41 3.35 20.30 -0.01
C GLN A 41 2.16 20.69 -0.91
N ASP A 42 1.07 19.93 -0.85
CA ASP A 42 -0.22 20.34 -1.38
C ASP A 42 -0.94 21.30 -0.42
N ASP A 43 -2.06 21.89 -0.84
CA ASP A 43 -2.95 22.60 0.06
C ASP A 43 -3.54 21.63 1.11
N PRO A 44 -3.26 21.82 2.42
CA PRO A 44 -3.77 20.94 3.45
C PRO A 44 -5.31 20.91 3.53
N VAL A 45 -6.00 22.00 3.19
CA VAL A 45 -7.47 22.04 3.20
C VAL A 45 -8.03 21.11 2.12
N ARG A 46 -7.49 21.22 0.90
CA ARG A 46 -7.80 20.34 -0.24
C ARG A 46 -7.60 18.87 0.10
N VAL A 47 -6.43 18.53 0.64
CA VAL A 47 -6.12 17.13 1.00
C VAL A 47 -7.07 16.60 2.07
N GLN A 48 -7.41 17.41 3.08
CA GLN A 48 -8.37 16.99 4.11
C GLN A 48 -9.78 16.81 3.55
N GLN A 49 -10.21 17.63 2.59
CA GLN A 49 -11.47 17.45 1.89
C GLN A 49 -11.52 16.11 1.15
N HIS A 50 -10.47 15.74 0.39
CA HIS A 50 -10.40 14.42 -0.26
C HIS A 50 -10.45 13.27 0.76
N ARG A 51 -9.80 13.41 1.92
CA ARG A 51 -9.88 12.40 3.00
C ARG A 51 -11.30 12.29 3.57
N MET A 52 -12.04 13.40 3.69
CA MET A 52 -13.43 13.40 4.15
C MET A 52 -14.39 12.84 3.09
N THR A 53 -14.11 13.05 1.81
CA THR A 53 -14.81 12.36 0.71
C THR A 53 -14.71 10.84 0.89
N LEU A 54 -13.51 10.29 1.13
CA LEU A 54 -13.35 8.85 1.36
C LEU A 54 -14.14 8.36 2.57
N LEU A 55 -14.14 9.10 3.69
CA LEU A 55 -14.93 8.72 4.86
C LEU A 55 -16.42 8.68 4.53
N THR A 56 -16.92 9.68 3.78
CA THR A 56 -18.31 9.77 3.37
C THR A 56 -18.69 8.62 2.45
N GLU A 57 -17.83 8.27 1.51
CA GLU A 57 -18.05 7.14 0.61
C GLU A 57 -17.98 5.81 1.34
N PHE A 58 -17.08 5.64 2.32
CA PHE A 58 -17.00 4.40 3.10
C PHE A 58 -18.12 4.25 4.13
N ALA A 59 -18.75 5.35 4.56
CA ALA A 59 -19.85 5.33 5.53
C ALA A 59 -21.06 4.50 5.07
N GLN A 60 -21.31 4.39 3.76
CA GLN A 60 -22.36 3.51 3.22
C GLN A 60 -22.09 2.01 3.50
N TYR A 61 -20.86 1.65 3.84
CA TYR A 61 -20.44 0.30 4.24
C TYR A 61 -20.21 0.19 5.76
N GLY A 62 -20.71 1.14 6.55
CA GLY A 62 -20.56 1.15 8.02
C GLY A 62 -19.23 1.69 8.53
N VAL A 63 -18.39 2.29 7.68
CA VAL A 63 -17.13 2.88 8.14
C VAL A 63 -17.38 4.23 8.80
N ASN A 64 -16.93 4.37 10.05
CA ASN A 64 -17.00 5.61 10.81
C ASN A 64 -15.62 6.12 11.25
N LYS A 65 -14.55 5.37 10.93
CA LYS A 65 -13.18 5.68 11.34
C LYS A 65 -12.19 5.38 10.22
N LEU A 66 -11.33 6.36 9.93
CA LEU A 66 -10.14 6.19 9.10
C LEU A 66 -8.89 6.24 9.97
N THR A 67 -7.88 5.43 9.68
CA THR A 67 -6.56 5.56 10.29
C THR A 67 -5.46 5.61 9.25
N TRP A 68 -4.68 6.68 9.36
CA TRP A 68 -3.48 6.97 8.59
C TRP A 68 -2.27 6.84 9.52
N MET A 69 -1.08 6.74 8.93
CA MET A 69 0.16 6.72 9.69
C MET A 69 1.25 7.56 9.04
N THR A 70 2.28 7.89 9.81
CA THR A 70 3.52 8.50 9.33
C THR A 70 4.45 7.40 8.83
N GLN A 71 4.40 7.14 7.53
CA GLN A 71 5.19 6.13 6.84
C GLN A 71 6.67 6.53 6.76
N THR A 72 7.57 5.62 7.14
CA THR A 72 9.02 5.90 7.22
C THR A 72 9.89 4.89 6.49
N HIS A 73 9.28 3.96 5.73
CA HIS A 73 9.94 2.81 5.12
C HIS A 73 10.61 1.89 6.16
N SER A 74 10.04 1.87 7.37
CA SER A 74 10.39 1.00 8.47
C SER A 74 9.77 -0.39 8.30
N THR A 75 9.92 -1.22 9.33
CA THR A 75 9.26 -2.52 9.47
C THR A 75 8.29 -2.54 10.65
N ILE A 76 7.93 -1.37 11.18
CA ILE A 76 7.07 -1.22 12.36
C ILE A 76 5.61 -1.41 11.94
N CYS A 77 4.93 -2.34 12.60
CA CYS A 77 3.51 -2.61 12.41
C CYS A 77 2.75 -2.41 13.74
N HIS A 78 1.59 -1.76 13.69
CA HIS A 78 0.74 -1.52 14.85
C HIS A 78 -0.63 -2.17 14.71
N THR A 79 -1.17 -2.69 15.80
CA THR A 79 -2.60 -3.06 15.87
C THR A 79 -3.41 -1.85 16.31
N VAL A 80 -4.42 -1.49 15.52
CA VAL A 80 -5.30 -0.34 15.79
C VAL A 80 -6.76 -0.80 15.83
N ASN A 81 -7.37 -0.72 17.01
CA ASN A 81 -8.78 -1.02 17.20
C ASN A 81 -9.47 0.24 17.75
N GLN A 82 -9.97 0.22 18.98
CA GLN A 82 -10.80 1.29 19.53
C GLN A 82 -10.04 2.59 19.79
N GLN A 83 -8.71 2.53 19.92
CA GLN A 83 -7.86 3.66 20.27
C GLN A 83 -7.95 4.78 19.23
N VAL A 84 -8.14 6.02 19.70
CA VAL A 84 -8.03 7.23 18.89
C VAL A 84 -6.70 7.88 19.22
N TYR A 85 -5.88 8.12 18.19
CA TYR A 85 -4.59 8.75 18.33
C TYR A 85 -4.70 10.22 17.91
N PHE A 86 -4.20 11.12 18.75
CA PHE A 86 -4.12 12.55 18.42
C PHE A 86 -3.04 12.82 17.36
N GLU A 87 -1.91 12.10 17.46
CA GLU A 87 -0.83 12.13 16.49
C GLU A 87 -0.80 10.85 15.66
N PRO A 88 -0.50 10.90 14.35
CA PRO A 88 -0.37 9.69 13.55
C PRO A 88 0.78 8.81 14.06
N LEU A 89 0.52 7.51 14.20
CA LEU A 89 1.54 6.52 14.55
C LEU A 89 2.68 6.52 13.52
N VAL A 90 3.92 6.30 13.96
CA VAL A 90 5.07 6.09 13.08
C VAL A 90 5.22 4.60 12.78
N GLY A 91 5.29 4.25 11.49
CA GLY A 91 5.48 2.88 11.04
C GLY A 91 5.00 2.68 9.60
N ASP A 92 4.93 1.44 9.16
CA ASP A 92 4.59 1.10 7.77
C ASP A 92 3.63 -0.09 7.66
N GLY A 93 2.98 -0.49 8.77
CA GLY A 93 1.96 -1.52 8.80
C GLY A 93 0.88 -1.23 9.85
N LEU A 94 -0.36 -1.56 9.50
CA LEU A 94 -1.51 -1.51 10.39
C LEU A 94 -2.27 -2.84 10.34
N VAL A 95 -2.75 -3.31 11.49
CA VAL A 95 -3.66 -4.45 11.62
C VAL A 95 -4.90 -3.99 12.38
N THR A 96 -6.08 -4.47 12.02
CA THR A 96 -7.31 -4.24 12.80
C THR A 96 -8.22 -5.46 12.80
N GLN A 97 -8.89 -5.65 13.94
CA GLN A 97 -10.01 -6.59 14.09
C GLN A 97 -11.35 -5.82 14.22
N GLN A 98 -11.31 -4.49 14.14
CA GLN A 98 -12.47 -3.64 14.32
C GLN A 98 -13.21 -3.45 12.99
N LYS A 99 -14.48 -3.82 12.97
CA LYS A 99 -15.42 -3.46 11.90
C LYS A 99 -15.71 -1.96 11.89
N GLY A 100 -16.08 -1.43 10.73
CA GLY A 100 -16.32 -0.01 10.53
C GLY A 100 -15.07 0.87 10.61
N HIS A 101 -13.88 0.26 10.59
CA HIS A 101 -12.59 0.95 10.68
C HIS A 101 -11.75 0.67 9.43
N ALA A 102 -11.50 1.70 8.63
CA ALA A 102 -10.60 1.64 7.48
C ALA A 102 -9.17 2.04 7.85
N ILE A 103 -8.22 1.18 7.50
CA ILE A 103 -6.78 1.44 7.63
C ILE A 103 -6.17 1.71 6.25
N LEU A 104 -5.37 2.78 6.15
CA LEU A 104 -4.91 3.31 4.87
C LEU A 104 -3.39 3.43 4.79
N MET A 105 -2.83 3.11 3.62
CA MET A 105 -1.41 3.25 3.28
C MET A 105 -1.26 4.12 2.04
N MET A 106 -0.44 5.16 2.11
CA MET A 106 -0.21 6.06 0.98
C MET A 106 0.97 5.57 0.14
N THR A 107 0.81 5.59 -1.19
CA THR A 107 1.84 5.11 -2.12
C THR A 107 1.94 5.99 -3.36
N ALA A 108 3.16 6.11 -3.87
CA ALA A 108 3.46 6.42 -5.26
C ALA A 108 4.72 5.60 -5.60
N ASP A 109 4.54 4.50 -6.33
CA ASP A 109 5.52 3.44 -6.66
C ASP A 109 5.82 2.36 -5.62
N CYS A 110 5.85 2.67 -4.32
CA CYS A 110 6.04 1.63 -3.31
C CYS A 110 4.86 0.65 -3.30
N LEU A 111 5.14 -0.64 -3.01
CA LEU A 111 4.13 -1.70 -3.05
C LEU A 111 3.21 -1.63 -1.83
N PRO A 112 1.90 -1.40 -1.98
CA PRO A 112 0.95 -1.67 -0.91
C PRO A 112 0.59 -3.16 -0.89
N VAL A 113 0.58 -3.76 0.30
CA VAL A 113 0.14 -5.14 0.52
C VAL A 113 -0.98 -5.16 1.53
N VAL A 114 -2.08 -5.81 1.18
CA VAL A 114 -3.21 -6.04 2.09
C VAL A 114 -3.27 -7.51 2.43
N LEU A 115 -3.45 -7.83 3.70
CA LEU A 115 -3.58 -9.21 4.20
C LEU A 115 -4.92 -9.36 4.91
N GLY A 116 -5.45 -10.59 4.94
CA GLY A 116 -6.54 -10.91 5.84
C GLY A 116 -6.72 -12.40 6.06
N ASN A 117 -7.51 -12.71 7.07
CA ASN A 117 -7.83 -14.08 7.45
C ASN A 117 -9.02 -14.64 6.66
N ALA A 118 -9.24 -15.95 6.78
CA ALA A 118 -10.29 -16.65 6.03
C ALA A 118 -11.69 -16.19 6.44
N ASP A 119 -11.88 -15.89 7.74
CA ASP A 119 -13.18 -15.57 8.31
C ASP A 119 -13.59 -14.10 8.09
N GLY A 120 -12.69 -13.25 7.55
CA GLY A 120 -12.96 -11.83 7.36
C GLY A 120 -13.14 -11.08 8.68
N THR A 121 -12.44 -11.49 9.73
CA THR A 121 -12.51 -10.90 11.09
C THR A 121 -11.24 -10.12 11.46
N GLU A 122 -10.19 -10.21 10.63
CA GLU A 122 -8.95 -9.49 10.81
C GLU A 122 -8.33 -9.14 9.45
N VAL A 123 -7.92 -7.89 9.31
CA VAL A 123 -7.28 -7.36 8.10
C VAL A 123 -6.05 -6.53 8.45
N ALA A 124 -5.10 -6.49 7.53
CA ALA A 124 -3.90 -5.68 7.63
C ALA A 124 -3.61 -4.94 6.33
N ASN A 125 -2.96 -3.78 6.44
CA ASN A 125 -2.53 -2.96 5.32
C ASN A 125 -1.12 -2.46 5.61
N LEU A 126 -0.20 -2.65 4.68
CA LEU A 126 1.19 -2.29 4.86
C LEU A 126 1.81 -1.66 3.62
N HIS A 127 2.79 -0.79 3.87
CA HIS A 127 3.59 -0.10 2.90
C HIS A 127 4.94 -0.82 2.74
N ALA A 128 5.08 -1.55 1.65
CA ALA A 128 6.27 -2.34 1.32
C ALA A 128 7.11 -1.65 0.23
N GLY A 129 7.61 -0.44 0.51
CA GLY A 129 8.76 0.09 -0.22
C GLY A 129 9.98 -0.83 -0.09
N TRP A 130 10.96 -0.76 -0.99
CA TRP A 130 12.04 -1.77 -1.06
C TRP A 130 12.77 -1.97 0.29
N ARG A 131 12.96 -0.91 1.08
CA ARG A 131 13.59 -0.99 2.41
C ARG A 131 12.75 -1.77 3.41
N GLY A 132 11.46 -1.47 3.49
CA GLY A 132 10.53 -2.18 4.38
C GLY A 132 10.35 -3.63 3.95
N LEU A 133 10.22 -3.87 2.64
CA LEU A 133 10.08 -5.22 2.08
C LEU A 133 11.31 -6.09 2.36
N ALA A 134 12.53 -5.57 2.12
CA ALA A 134 13.77 -6.29 2.45
C ALA A 134 13.95 -6.46 3.97
N GLY A 135 13.58 -5.44 4.74
CA GLY A 135 13.68 -5.41 6.21
C GLY A 135 12.68 -6.34 6.91
N GLY A 136 11.64 -6.80 6.23
CA GLY A 136 10.69 -7.77 6.75
C GLY A 136 9.36 -7.18 7.25
N ILE A 137 8.85 -6.12 6.62
CA ILE A 137 7.54 -5.56 6.98
C ILE A 137 6.40 -6.58 6.82
N ILE A 138 6.45 -7.46 5.80
CA ILE A 138 5.43 -8.50 5.60
C ILE A 138 5.43 -9.44 6.82
N GLU A 139 6.61 -9.94 7.18
CA GLU A 139 6.82 -10.86 8.29
C GLU A 139 6.37 -10.25 9.61
N ASN A 140 6.75 -9.00 9.85
CA ASN A 140 6.35 -8.26 11.05
C ASN A 140 4.84 -8.02 11.11
N THR A 141 4.19 -7.75 9.98
CA THR A 141 2.73 -7.61 9.94
C THR A 141 2.04 -8.95 10.18
N ILE A 142 2.50 -10.05 9.58
CA ILE A 142 1.97 -11.40 9.83
C ILE A 142 2.11 -11.77 11.31
N ALA A 143 3.24 -11.44 11.94
CA ALA A 143 3.47 -11.68 13.37
C ALA A 143 2.59 -10.81 14.29
N ALA A 144 2.15 -9.63 13.81
CA ALA A 144 1.26 -8.74 14.55
C ALA A 144 -0.23 -9.12 14.42
N MET A 145 -0.58 -9.95 13.43
CA MET A 145 -1.94 -10.50 13.30
C MET A 145 -2.18 -11.59 14.34
N GLN A 146 -3.40 -11.65 14.88
CA GLN A 146 -3.83 -12.68 15.82
C GLN A 146 -4.09 -14.01 15.12
N THR A 147 -4.50 -13.95 13.86
CA THR A 147 -4.78 -15.09 13.00
C THR A 147 -3.84 -15.09 11.80
N LYS A 148 -3.47 -16.28 11.32
CA LYS A 148 -2.64 -16.39 10.12
C LYS A 148 -3.42 -15.87 8.91
N PRO A 149 -2.86 -14.95 8.11
CA PRO A 149 -3.50 -14.53 6.88
C PRO A 149 -3.58 -15.71 5.90
N THR A 150 -4.67 -15.76 5.16
CA THR A 150 -4.92 -16.81 4.16
C THR A 150 -4.91 -16.26 2.74
N TRP A 151 -5.10 -14.95 2.61
CA TRP A 151 -5.05 -14.24 1.34
C TRP A 151 -4.26 -12.94 1.48
N ALA A 152 -3.73 -12.50 0.34
CA ALA A 152 -3.13 -11.20 0.16
C ALA A 152 -3.59 -10.55 -1.15
N TRP A 153 -3.64 -9.22 -1.16
CA TRP A 153 -3.81 -8.43 -2.37
C TRP A 153 -2.63 -7.46 -2.53
N LEU A 154 -2.06 -7.45 -3.72
CA LEU A 154 -0.96 -6.56 -4.10
C LEU A 154 -1.52 -5.42 -4.95
N GLY A 155 -1.46 -4.19 -4.46
CA GLY A 155 -1.95 -3.03 -5.21
C GLY A 155 -0.96 -2.53 -6.25
N ALA A 156 -1.32 -1.46 -6.96
CA ALA A 156 -0.47 -0.86 -7.98
C ALA A 156 0.82 -0.30 -7.36
N CYS A 157 1.96 -0.72 -7.91
CA CYS A 157 3.29 -0.26 -7.58
C CYS A 157 4.10 -0.06 -8.87
N ILE A 158 5.37 0.33 -8.76
CA ILE A 158 6.25 0.37 -9.92
C ILE A 158 6.59 -1.05 -10.38
N SER A 159 6.37 -1.35 -11.66
CA SER A 159 6.64 -2.69 -12.21
C SER A 159 8.13 -2.88 -12.54
N GLN A 160 8.56 -4.15 -12.67
CA GLN A 160 9.96 -4.52 -12.91
C GLN A 160 10.63 -3.71 -14.04
N PRO A 161 10.06 -3.57 -15.25
CA PRO A 161 10.72 -2.84 -16.34
C PRO A 161 10.99 -1.35 -16.05
N CYS A 162 10.33 -0.77 -15.05
CA CYS A 162 10.47 0.64 -14.69
C CYS A 162 11.27 0.85 -13.40
N PHE A 163 11.59 -0.22 -12.66
CA PHE A 163 12.21 -0.14 -11.35
C PHE A 163 13.69 -0.54 -11.37
N GLU A 164 14.51 0.30 -12.00
CA GLU A 164 15.97 0.13 -11.97
C GLU A 164 16.53 0.54 -10.61
N ILE A 165 17.34 -0.33 -10.00
CA ILE A 165 17.97 -0.20 -8.69
C ILE A 165 19.47 -0.53 -8.76
N GLY A 166 20.22 -0.15 -7.72
CA GLY A 166 21.63 -0.53 -7.58
C GLY A 166 21.82 -1.92 -6.98
N ALA A 167 23.04 -2.46 -7.10
CA ALA A 167 23.40 -3.77 -6.59
C ALA A 167 23.12 -3.94 -5.08
N GLU A 168 23.21 -2.85 -4.31
CA GLU A 168 22.93 -2.83 -2.86
C GLU A 168 21.50 -3.23 -2.53
N VAL A 169 20.53 -2.81 -3.36
CA VAL A 169 19.12 -3.16 -3.16
C VAL A 169 18.89 -4.64 -3.48
N LYS A 170 19.49 -5.14 -4.57
CA LYS A 170 19.43 -6.57 -4.91
C LYS A 170 20.03 -7.43 -3.80
N GLN A 171 21.20 -7.04 -3.30
CA GLN A 171 21.91 -7.76 -2.24
C GLN A 171 21.06 -7.84 -0.96
N ALA A 172 20.44 -6.73 -0.54
CA ALA A 172 19.58 -6.70 0.64
C ALA A 172 18.43 -7.73 0.60
N PHE A 173 17.92 -8.06 -0.59
CA PHE A 173 16.93 -9.12 -0.77
C PHE A 173 17.55 -10.52 -0.81
N CYS A 174 18.61 -10.69 -1.61
CA CYS A 174 19.21 -12.01 -1.87
C CYS A 174 19.98 -12.57 -0.65
N GLU A 175 20.39 -11.73 0.29
CA GLU A 175 20.97 -12.18 1.57
C GLU A 175 19.97 -12.93 2.45
N LYS A 176 18.67 -12.63 2.31
CA LYS A 176 17.60 -13.20 3.13
C LYS A 176 16.89 -14.37 2.45
N TYR A 177 16.71 -14.30 1.14
CA TYR A 177 15.93 -15.24 0.35
C TYR A 177 16.56 -15.48 -1.03
N PRO A 178 16.40 -16.66 -1.65
CA PRO A 178 16.90 -16.97 -3.00
C PRO A 178 16.05 -16.27 -4.08
N LEU A 179 16.17 -14.95 -4.17
CA LEU A 179 15.31 -14.06 -4.97
C LEU A 179 15.93 -13.65 -6.31
N GLU A 180 16.98 -14.32 -6.78
CA GLU A 180 17.68 -13.97 -8.02
C GLU A 180 16.74 -13.88 -9.22
N PHE A 181 15.70 -14.71 -9.25
CA PHE A 181 14.68 -14.74 -10.31
C PHE A 181 13.86 -13.44 -10.41
N ALA A 182 13.79 -12.64 -9.35
CA ALA A 182 13.05 -11.38 -9.33
C ALA A 182 13.85 -10.19 -9.89
N PHE A 183 15.10 -10.41 -10.31
CA PHE A 183 15.98 -9.36 -10.82
C PHE A 183 16.39 -9.64 -12.28
N LYS A 184 16.34 -8.60 -13.11
CA LYS A 184 16.94 -8.60 -14.46
C LYS A 184 18.11 -7.62 -14.50
N ALA A 185 19.06 -7.84 -15.41
CA ALA A 185 20.12 -6.87 -15.65
C ALA A 185 19.52 -5.52 -16.09
N GLY A 186 20.02 -4.44 -15.50
CA GLY A 186 19.66 -3.07 -15.87
C GLY A 186 20.36 -2.59 -17.14
N GLU A 187 20.16 -1.33 -17.50
CA GLU A 187 20.80 -0.73 -18.69
C GLU A 187 22.30 -0.56 -18.49
N GLN A 188 22.70 -0.29 -17.25
CA GLN A 188 24.09 -0.08 -16.87
C GLN A 188 24.62 -1.26 -16.06
N ALA A 189 25.92 -1.56 -16.24
CA ALA A 189 26.59 -2.57 -15.44
C ALA A 189 26.45 -2.26 -13.93
N GLY A 190 26.04 -3.26 -13.14
CA GLY A 190 25.80 -3.09 -11.71
C GLY A 190 24.41 -2.53 -11.34
N LYS A 191 23.56 -2.26 -12.34
CA LYS A 191 22.14 -1.95 -12.14
C LYS A 191 21.27 -3.18 -12.43
N TYR A 192 20.09 -3.20 -11.81
CA TYR A 192 19.12 -4.26 -11.99
C TYR A 192 17.70 -3.72 -12.01
N TYR A 193 16.82 -4.35 -12.79
CA TYR A 193 15.39 -4.16 -12.69
C TYR A 193 14.81 -5.13 -11.66
N ALA A 194 14.21 -4.61 -10.59
CA ALA A 194 13.67 -5.41 -9.49
C ALA A 194 12.15 -5.58 -9.61
N ASP A 195 11.66 -6.81 -9.42
CA ASP A 195 10.23 -7.13 -9.38
C ASP A 195 9.73 -7.19 -7.95
N LEU A 196 9.18 -6.07 -7.46
CA LEU A 196 8.60 -6.01 -6.11
C LEU A 196 7.44 -7.00 -5.92
N TYR A 197 6.67 -7.28 -6.97
CA TYR A 197 5.56 -8.22 -6.90
C TYR A 197 6.05 -9.65 -6.75
N ALA A 198 7.05 -10.06 -7.53
CA ALA A 198 7.65 -11.39 -7.43
C ALA A 198 8.30 -11.61 -6.05
N ILE A 199 9.01 -10.59 -5.53
CA ILE A 199 9.60 -10.63 -4.19
C ILE A 199 8.51 -10.80 -3.12
N ALA A 200 7.46 -9.97 -3.14
CA ALA A 200 6.40 -10.04 -2.16
C ALA A 200 5.65 -11.38 -2.21
N ARG A 201 5.34 -11.90 -3.41
CA ARG A 201 4.71 -13.23 -3.58
C ARG A 201 5.54 -14.33 -2.95
N TYR A 202 6.85 -14.33 -3.21
CA TYR A 202 7.76 -15.31 -2.61
C TYR A 202 7.74 -15.25 -1.08
N ILE A 203 7.89 -14.04 -0.51
CA ILE A 203 7.89 -13.86 0.95
C ILE A 203 6.57 -14.32 1.58
N LEU A 204 5.44 -13.96 0.96
CA LEU A 204 4.10 -14.36 1.40
C LEU A 204 3.92 -15.88 1.37
N GLU A 205 4.37 -16.55 0.30
CA GLU A 205 4.32 -18.00 0.16
C GLU A 205 5.13 -18.69 1.27
N GLN A 206 6.34 -18.19 1.57
CA GLN A 206 7.16 -18.73 2.68
C GLN A 206 6.47 -18.63 4.05
N HIS A 207 5.50 -17.74 4.20
CA HIS A 207 4.73 -17.54 5.43
C HIS A 207 3.33 -18.17 5.37
N GLY A 208 3.07 -19.03 4.36
CA GLY A 208 1.84 -19.80 4.25
C GLY A 208 0.65 -19.05 3.65
N VAL A 209 0.88 -17.87 3.06
CA VAL A 209 -0.17 -17.11 2.36
C VAL A 209 -0.22 -17.55 0.90
N ALA A 210 -1.06 -18.54 0.60
CA ALA A 210 -1.12 -19.15 -0.73
C ALA A 210 -1.98 -18.37 -1.74
N LEU A 211 -3.00 -17.64 -1.28
CA LEU A 211 -3.92 -16.91 -2.16
C LEU A 211 -3.45 -15.46 -2.33
N VAL A 212 -2.59 -15.20 -3.31
CA VAL A 212 -2.11 -13.84 -3.60
C VAL A 212 -2.68 -13.34 -4.92
N SER A 213 -3.46 -12.26 -4.87
CA SER A 213 -4.08 -11.62 -6.05
C SER A 213 -3.52 -10.21 -6.30
N GLY A 214 -3.90 -9.61 -7.43
CA GLY A 214 -3.38 -8.31 -7.88
C GLY A 214 -1.93 -8.40 -8.35
N GLY A 215 -1.23 -7.28 -8.31
CA GLY A 215 0.18 -7.16 -8.69
C GLY A 215 0.43 -7.32 -10.18
N ASP A 216 -0.41 -6.67 -10.98
CA ASP A 216 -0.41 -6.64 -12.45
C ASP A 216 -0.46 -5.20 -13.01
N GLN A 217 -0.46 -4.19 -12.14
CA GLN A 217 -0.49 -2.77 -12.52
C GLN A 217 0.91 -2.14 -12.45
N CYS A 218 1.07 -0.97 -13.10
CA CYS A 218 2.31 -0.22 -13.05
C CYS A 218 2.04 1.28 -12.88
N THR A 219 2.41 1.81 -11.72
CA THR A 219 2.21 3.23 -11.39
C THR A 219 3.00 4.16 -12.30
N TYR A 220 4.14 3.70 -12.80
CA TYR A 220 5.01 4.50 -13.67
C TYR A 220 4.43 4.67 -15.08
N THR A 221 3.88 3.61 -15.67
CA THR A 221 3.40 3.62 -17.07
C THR A 221 1.92 4.01 -17.21
N GLN A 222 1.09 3.77 -16.20
CA GLN A 222 -0.33 4.11 -16.22
C GLN A 222 -0.54 5.52 -15.62
N THR A 223 -0.23 6.53 -16.42
CA THR A 223 -0.12 7.93 -15.98
C THR A 223 -1.45 8.56 -15.58
N GLU A 224 -2.55 8.11 -16.18
CA GLU A 224 -3.90 8.62 -15.91
C GLU A 224 -4.47 8.07 -14.60
N ASP A 225 -4.03 6.88 -14.19
CA ASP A 225 -4.58 6.17 -13.03
C ASP A 225 -3.78 6.41 -11.76
N TYR A 226 -2.45 6.55 -11.87
CA TYR A 226 -1.56 6.54 -10.70
C TYR A 226 -0.52 7.65 -10.67
N PHE A 227 -0.33 8.24 -9.49
CA PHE A 227 0.86 9.02 -9.16
C PHE A 227 2.11 8.11 -9.12
N SER A 228 3.25 8.64 -9.55
CA SER A 228 4.54 7.94 -9.53
C SER A 228 5.67 8.88 -9.16
N TYR A 229 6.36 8.57 -8.07
CA TYR A 229 7.50 9.35 -7.58
C TYR A 229 8.70 9.24 -8.53
N ARG A 230 8.94 8.06 -9.10
CA ARG A 230 9.99 7.80 -10.09
C ARG A 230 9.76 8.64 -11.35
N ARG A 231 8.51 8.83 -11.76
CA ARG A 231 8.15 9.70 -12.89
C ARG A 231 8.28 11.18 -12.52
N ASN A 232 7.80 11.58 -11.34
CA ASN A 232 7.97 12.93 -10.82
C ASN A 232 8.08 12.93 -9.29
N ALA A 233 9.22 13.36 -8.76
CA ALA A 233 9.48 13.38 -7.32
C ALA A 233 8.54 14.32 -6.54
N LYS A 234 8.00 15.35 -7.20
CA LYS A 234 6.99 16.25 -6.65
C LYS A 234 5.63 15.79 -7.16
N THR A 235 5.04 14.79 -6.53
CA THR A 235 3.72 14.27 -6.96
C THR A 235 2.86 13.88 -5.76
N GLY A 236 1.56 13.67 -6.01
CA GLY A 236 0.60 13.23 -5.01
C GLY A 236 0.81 11.78 -4.54
N ARG A 237 -0.10 11.29 -3.69
CA ARG A 237 -0.13 9.87 -3.29
C ARG A 237 -1.53 9.31 -3.46
N MET A 238 -1.60 8.09 -3.97
CA MET A 238 -2.78 7.24 -3.83
C MET A 238 -2.84 6.71 -2.40
N ALA A 239 -4.01 6.21 -1.99
CA ALA A 239 -4.15 5.41 -0.79
C ALA A 239 -4.69 4.03 -1.13
N THR A 240 -4.02 2.99 -0.63
CA THR A 240 -4.61 1.66 -0.51
C THR A 240 -5.37 1.57 0.80
N PHE A 241 -6.57 1.01 0.79
CA PHE A 241 -7.42 0.88 1.96
C PHE A 241 -7.94 -0.55 2.11
N VAL A 242 -8.22 -0.93 3.36
CA VAL A 242 -9.00 -2.13 3.71
C VAL A 242 -9.87 -1.84 4.92
N PHE A 243 -11.08 -2.40 4.94
CA PHE A 243 -11.97 -2.40 6.09
C PHE A 243 -12.91 -3.59 6.08
N MET A 244 -13.48 -3.87 7.25
CA MET A 244 -14.56 -4.82 7.43
C MET A 244 -15.84 -4.06 7.72
N GLN A 245 -16.93 -4.40 7.05
CA GLN A 245 -18.24 -3.80 7.27
C GLN A 245 -18.79 -4.16 8.65
N GLU A 246 -19.50 -3.20 9.25
CA GLU A 246 -20.20 -3.36 10.54
C GLU A 246 -21.23 -4.50 10.49
#